data_AF-A0A8C2XAY8-F1
#
_entry.id   AF-A0A8C2XAY8-F1
#
_cell.length_a   1.000
_cell.length_b   1.000
_cell.length_c   1.000
_cell.angle_alpha   90.00
_cell.angle_beta   90.00
_cell.angle_gamma   90.00
#
_symmetry.space_group_name_H-M   'P 1'
#
loop_
_entity.id
_entity.type
_entity.pdbx_description
1 polymer ?
#
loop_
_entity_poly.entity_id
_entity_poly.type
_entity_poly.pdbx_seq_one_letter_code
_entity_poly.pdbx_strand_id
1 'polypeptide(L)'
;MNSYHVLEVVGEGSFGRVYKGRKRFTGQVVALKFMPKVGRSEKELRSLKTEIEIMRGLQHPHIVQLFDSFETETEVVVVTEYAEGQLFQILEDDGNLPESQVHEIACQLVSALYYLHSHRILHRDMKPQNILLGKSGVVKLCDFG
;
A
#
# COMPACT_ATOMS: atom_id res chain seq x y z
N MET A 1 -4.10 16.31 -8.28
CA MET A 1 -4.70 16.69 -6.97
C MET A 1 -6.16 17.16 -7.04
N ASN A 2 -6.62 17.86 -8.08
CA ASN A 2 -8.01 18.38 -8.14
C ASN A 2 -9.11 17.30 -8.09
N SER A 3 -8.79 16.02 -8.27
CA SER A 3 -9.73 14.90 -8.25
C SER A 3 -9.94 14.28 -6.85
N TYR A 4 -9.19 14.69 -5.83
CA TYR A 4 -9.23 14.09 -4.49
C TYR A 4 -9.41 15.14 -3.39
N HIS A 5 -9.99 14.72 -2.28
CA HIS A 5 -10.01 15.46 -1.00
C HIS A 5 -9.12 14.71 -0.01
N VAL A 6 -8.15 15.42 0.57
CA VAL A 6 -7.29 14.91 1.64
C VAL A 6 -8.03 15.06 2.96
N LEU A 7 -8.04 14.00 3.78
CA LEU A 7 -8.72 13.94 5.07
C LEU A 7 -7.66 13.77 6.19
N GLU A 8 -7.87 12.86 7.14
CA GLU A 8 -6.96 12.61 8.24
C GLU A 8 -5.63 11.94 7.84
N VAL A 9 -4.59 12.18 8.64
CA VAL A 9 -3.31 11.45 8.57
C VAL A 9 -3.55 10.02 9.08
N VAL A 10 -3.02 9.04 8.35
CA VAL A 10 -3.10 7.61 8.69
C VAL A 10 -1.76 7.08 9.17
N GLY A 11 -0.65 7.64 8.68
CA GLY A 11 0.68 7.26 9.11
C GLY A 11 1.77 8.18 8.58
N GLU A 12 2.92 8.16 9.25
CA GLU A 12 4.15 8.84 8.84
C GLU A 12 5.31 7.85 8.95
N GLY A 13 6.14 7.80 7.93
CA GLY A 13 7.29 6.90 7.88
C GLY A 13 8.43 7.47 7.05
N SER A 14 9.49 6.68 6.88
CA SER A 14 10.69 7.06 6.11
C SER A 14 10.39 7.46 4.66
N PHE A 15 9.32 6.92 4.09
CA PHE A 15 8.91 7.21 2.71
C PHE A 15 8.03 8.46 2.59
N GLY A 16 7.50 8.99 3.69
CA GLY A 16 6.67 10.19 3.72
C GLY A 16 5.40 9.99 4.52
N ARG A 17 4.36 10.77 4.22
CA ARG A 17 3.10 10.79 4.96
C ARG A 17 1.97 10.17 4.17
N VAL A 18 1.19 9.32 4.82
CA VAL A 18 -0.01 8.70 4.26
C VAL A 18 -1.23 9.38 4.86
N TYR A 19 -2.12 9.84 3.99
CA TYR A 19 -3.41 10.41 4.37
C TYR A 19 -4.52 9.52 3.85
N LYS A 20 -5.61 9.43 4.62
CA LYS A 20 -6.88 8.99 4.08
C LYS A 20 -7.41 10.10 3.20
N GLY A 21 -8.10 9.74 2.15
CA GLY A 21 -8.78 10.71 1.31
C GLY A 21 -10.02 10.13 0.67
N ARG A 22 -10.65 10.99 -0.13
CA ARG A 22 -11.87 10.68 -0.85
C ARG A 22 -11.74 11.14 -2.29
N LYS A 23 -12.02 10.26 -3.25
CA LYS A 23 -12.14 10.62 -4.65
C LYS A 23 -13.39 11.48 -4.84
N ARG A 24 -13.24 12.63 -5.51
CA ARG A 24 -14.36 13.54 -5.79
C ARG A 24 -15.39 12.85 -6.67
N PHE A 25 -16.64 13.26 -6.52
CA PHE A 25 -17.82 12.75 -7.24
C PHE A 25 -18.20 11.30 -6.95
N THR A 26 -17.27 10.35 -6.90
CA THR A 26 -17.57 8.94 -6.56
C THR A 26 -17.65 8.68 -5.06
N GLY A 27 -16.90 9.46 -4.27
CA GLY A 27 -16.76 9.27 -2.84
C GLY A 27 -16.00 8.03 -2.40
N GLN A 28 -15.30 7.37 -3.32
CA GLN A 28 -14.42 6.25 -3.00
C GLN A 28 -13.33 6.70 -2.01
N VAL A 29 -13.18 5.94 -0.91
CA VAL A 29 -12.11 6.16 0.07
C VAL A 29 -10.79 5.62 -0.50
N VAL A 30 -9.72 6.39 -0.33
CA VAL A 30 -8.38 6.10 -0.88
C VAL A 30 -7.29 6.43 0.13
N ALA A 31 -6.11 5.85 -0.04
CA ALA A 31 -4.89 6.27 0.64
C ALA A 31 -4.06 7.16 -0.30
N LEU A 32 -3.54 8.28 0.21
CA LEU A 32 -2.64 9.18 -0.50
C LEU A 32 -1.28 9.22 0.21
N LYS A 33 -0.26 8.62 -0.39
CA LYS A 33 1.11 8.62 0.11
C LYS A 33 1.89 9.76 -0.53
N PHE A 34 2.19 10.80 0.25
CA PHE A 34 2.97 11.98 -0.16
C PHE A 34 4.44 11.75 0.17
N MET A 35 5.28 11.79 -0.86
CA MET A 35 6.68 11.38 -0.78
C MET A 35 7.56 12.55 -1.27
N PRO A 36 8.30 13.23 -0.37
CA PRO A 36 9.10 14.41 -0.74
C PRO A 36 10.31 14.03 -1.59
N LYS A 37 10.60 14.78 -2.65
CA LYS A 37 11.79 14.57 -3.46
C LYS A 37 13.06 15.10 -2.81
N VAL A 38 12.91 16.13 -1.97
CA VAL A 38 14.01 16.73 -1.22
C VAL A 38 14.65 15.69 -0.31
N GLY A 39 15.98 15.60 -0.33
CA GLY A 39 16.74 14.64 0.47
C GLY A 39 16.84 13.24 -0.13
N ARG A 40 16.22 12.99 -1.30
CA ARG A 40 16.37 11.72 -2.04
C ARG A 40 17.40 11.84 -3.15
N SER A 41 18.20 10.81 -3.29
CA SER A 41 19.08 10.62 -4.42
C SER A 41 18.31 10.30 -5.70
N GLU A 42 18.95 10.57 -6.84
CA GLU A 42 18.46 10.19 -8.16
C GLU A 42 18.16 8.68 -8.28
N LYS A 43 18.91 7.84 -7.55
CA LYS A 43 18.68 6.39 -7.51
C LYS A 43 17.36 6.06 -6.80
N GLU A 44 17.08 6.69 -5.67
CA GLU A 44 15.85 6.48 -4.92
C GLU A 44 14.63 6.98 -5.69
N LEU A 45 14.74 8.14 -6.35
CA LEU A 45 13.66 8.66 -7.21
C LEU A 45 13.38 7.74 -8.40
N ARG A 46 14.40 7.14 -9.01
CA ARG A 46 14.20 6.11 -10.05
C ARG A 46 13.55 4.85 -9.49
N SER A 47 13.98 4.39 -8.32
CA SER A 47 13.40 3.23 -7.65
C SER A 47 11.90 3.42 -7.41
N LEU A 48 11.53 4.60 -6.92
CA LEU A 48 10.15 5.00 -6.68
C LEU A 48 9.30 4.97 -7.97
N LYS A 49 9.84 5.49 -9.07
CA LYS A 49 9.15 5.44 -10.37
C LYS A 49 8.95 4.02 -10.86
N THR A 50 9.97 3.16 -10.71
CA THR A 50 9.87 1.73 -11.03
C THR A 50 8.79 1.03 -10.19
N GLU A 51 8.72 1.31 -8.89
CA GLU A 51 7.69 0.76 -8.01
C GLU A 51 6.27 1.15 -8.48
N ILE A 52 6.05 2.42 -8.80
CA ILE A 52 4.77 2.89 -9.35
C ILE A 52 4.42 2.18 -10.65
N GLU A 53 5.37 2.01 -11.56
CA GLU A 53 5.14 1.33 -12.83
C GLU A 53 4.86 -0.17 -12.65
N ILE A 54 5.51 -0.83 -11.69
CA ILE A 54 5.16 -2.20 -11.31
C ILE A 54 3.71 -2.25 -10.83
N MET A 55 3.33 -1.39 -9.88
CA MET A 55 1.98 -1.36 -9.31
C MET A 55 0.88 -1.10 -10.35
N ARG A 56 1.15 -0.31 -11.40
CA ARG A 56 0.19 -0.06 -12.49
C ARG A 56 -0.29 -1.34 -13.18
N GLY A 57 0.58 -2.35 -13.27
CA GLY A 57 0.27 -3.62 -13.93
C GLY A 57 -0.39 -4.66 -13.01
N LEU A 58 -0.50 -4.39 -11.71
CA LEU A 58 -1.00 -5.35 -10.74
C LEU A 58 -2.51 -5.22 -10.56
N GLN A 59 -3.21 -6.35 -10.69
CA GLN A 59 -4.62 -6.46 -10.38
C GLN A 59 -4.88 -7.83 -9.73
N HIS A 60 -4.97 -7.82 -8.41
CA HIS A 60 -5.22 -9.02 -7.62
C HIS A 60 -5.98 -8.65 -6.33
N PRO A 61 -6.96 -9.45 -5.87
CA PRO A 61 -7.77 -9.10 -4.69
C PRO A 61 -6.96 -8.87 -3.41
N HIS A 62 -5.79 -9.51 -3.28
CA HIS A 62 -4.92 -9.42 -2.09
C HIS A 62 -3.67 -8.56 -2.29
N ILE A 63 -3.65 -7.72 -3.31
CA ILE A 63 -2.61 -6.72 -3.55
C ILE A 63 -3.27 -5.35 -3.56
N VAL A 64 -2.65 -4.36 -2.93
CA VAL A 64 -3.16 -2.99 -2.93
C VAL A 64 -3.24 -2.47 -4.37
N GLN A 65 -4.42 -2.00 -4.78
CA GLN A 65 -4.61 -1.46 -6.12
C GLN A 65 -4.08 -0.02 -6.19
N LEU A 66 -3.25 0.28 -7.20
CA LEU A 66 -2.94 1.65 -7.59
C LEU A 66 -4.13 2.25 -8.36
N PHE A 67 -4.57 3.44 -7.95
CA PHE A 67 -5.59 4.21 -8.67
C PHE A 67 -5.02 5.36 -9.47
N ASP A 68 -4.01 6.05 -8.94
CA ASP A 68 -3.44 7.23 -9.57
C ASP A 68 -2.04 7.53 -9.03
N SER A 69 -1.28 8.36 -9.73
CA SER A 69 -0.01 8.90 -9.25
C SER A 69 0.21 10.32 -9.79
N PHE A 70 0.66 11.23 -8.94
CA PHE A 70 0.98 12.60 -9.30
C PHE A 70 2.44 12.88 -9.01
N GLU A 71 3.09 13.64 -9.89
CA GLU A 71 4.43 14.15 -9.67
C GLU A 71 4.38 15.67 -9.74
N THR A 72 4.89 16.34 -8.70
CA THR A 72 5.10 17.79 -8.65
C THR A 72 6.61 18.06 -8.66
N GLU A 73 7.02 19.33 -8.64
CA GLU A 73 8.45 19.67 -8.54
C GLU A 73 9.09 19.15 -7.24
N THR A 74 8.33 19.11 -6.15
CA THR A 74 8.85 18.82 -4.80
C THR A 74 8.42 17.47 -4.24
N GLU A 75 7.37 16.84 -4.78
CA GLU A 75 6.78 15.62 -4.21
C GLU A 75 6.26 14.65 -5.28
N VAL A 76 6.23 13.37 -4.94
CA VAL A 76 5.46 12.34 -5.64
C VAL A 76 4.32 11.90 -4.73
N VAL A 77 3.10 11.81 -5.29
CA VAL A 77 1.90 11.38 -4.56
C VAL A 77 1.37 10.12 -5.22
N VAL A 78 1.27 9.05 -4.46
CA VAL A 78 0.71 7.76 -4.92
C VAL A 78 -0.66 7.57 -4.29
N VAL A 79 -1.66 7.27 -5.11
CA VAL A 79 -3.05 7.07 -4.69
C VAL A 79 -3.43 5.61 -4.84
N THR A 80 -3.76 4.96 -3.73
CA THR A 80 -4.07 3.52 -3.71
C THR A 80 -5.40 3.23 -3.04
N GLU A 81 -5.83 1.98 -3.14
CA GLU A 81 -6.82 1.39 -2.26
C GLU A 81 -6.48 1.67 -0.79
N TYR A 82 -7.52 2.02 -0.01
CA TYR A 82 -7.42 2.22 1.43
C TYR A 82 -7.77 0.93 2.16
N ALA A 83 -6.93 0.54 3.11
CA ALA A 83 -7.18 -0.53 4.07
C ALA A 83 -7.36 0.07 5.48
N GLU A 84 -8.11 -0.60 6.34
CA GLU A 84 -8.56 -0.08 7.64
C GLU A 84 -7.50 -0.23 8.74
N GLY A 85 -6.58 -1.20 8.60
CA GLY A 85 -5.52 -1.43 9.57
C GLY A 85 -4.31 -2.18 9.00
N GLN A 86 -3.33 -2.44 9.86
CA GLN A 86 -2.12 -3.20 9.54
C GLN A 86 -2.04 -4.45 10.42
N LEU A 87 -1.57 -5.57 9.86
CA LEU A 87 -1.37 -6.80 10.61
C LEU A 87 -0.40 -6.60 11.79
N PHE A 88 0.63 -5.77 11.60
CA PHE A 88 1.57 -5.41 12.66
C PHE A 88 0.87 -4.88 13.93
N GLN A 89 -0.13 -4.01 13.79
CA GLN A 89 -0.83 -3.41 14.93
C GLN A 89 -1.60 -4.46 15.73
N ILE A 90 -2.27 -5.39 15.04
CA ILE A 90 -2.98 -6.49 15.70
C ILE A 90 -2.01 -7.38 16.47
N LEU A 91 -0.84 -7.67 15.90
CA LEU A 91 0.18 -8.48 16.57
C LEU A 91 0.79 -7.77 17.79
N GLU A 92 0.94 -6.45 17.75
CA GLU A 92 1.38 -5.67 18.91
C GLU A 92 0.33 -5.64 20.03
N ASP A 93 -0.95 -5.46 19.68
CA ASP A 93 -2.03 -5.31 20.66
C ASP A 93 -2.46 -6.66 21.27
N ASP A 94 -2.63 -7.69 20.45
CA ASP A 94 -3.17 -8.99 20.86
C ASP A 94 -2.08 -10.04 21.11
N GLY A 95 -0.85 -9.81 20.65
CA GLY A 95 0.31 -10.70 20.78
C GLY A 95 0.27 -11.94 19.87
N ASN A 96 -0.88 -12.61 19.76
CA ASN A 96 -1.08 -13.74 18.86
C ASN A 96 -2.46 -13.71 18.21
N LEU A 97 -2.58 -14.44 17.09
CA LEU A 97 -3.83 -14.61 16.36
C LEU A 97 -4.32 -16.06 16.51
N PRO A 98 -5.65 -16.28 16.57
CA PRO A 98 -6.23 -17.61 16.45
C PRO A 98 -5.77 -18.31 15.16
N GLU A 99 -5.50 -19.61 15.24
CA GLU A 99 -4.98 -20.39 14.10
C GLU A 99 -5.87 -20.31 12.86
N SER A 100 -7.20 -20.22 13.03
CA SER A 100 -8.13 -20.00 11.92
C SER A 100 -7.87 -18.69 11.17
N GLN A 101 -7.63 -17.59 11.88
CA GLN A 101 -7.31 -16.30 11.27
C GLN A 101 -5.94 -16.33 10.60
N VAL A 102 -4.96 -16.98 11.24
CA VAL A 102 -3.63 -17.17 10.65
C VAL A 102 -3.74 -17.94 9.33
N HIS A 103 -4.55 -19.00 9.30
CA HIS A 103 -4.79 -19.79 8.10
C HIS A 103 -5.41 -18.93 6.98
N GLU A 104 -6.45 -18.15 7.27
CA GLU A 104 -7.10 -17.27 6.30
C GLU A 104 -6.14 -16.22 5.73
N ILE A 105 -5.36 -15.56 6.59
CA ILE A 105 -4.36 -14.57 6.18
C ILE A 105 -3.28 -15.23 5.31
N ALA A 106 -2.78 -16.40 5.73
CA ALA A 106 -1.75 -17.13 5.00
C ALA A 106 -2.21 -17.53 3.59
N CYS A 107 -3.44 -18.04 3.44
CA CYS A 107 -4.00 -18.38 2.12
C CYS A 107 -4.05 -17.15 1.19
N GLN A 108 -4.51 -16.02 1.69
CA GLN A 108 -4.61 -14.78 0.92
C GLN A 108 -3.21 -14.25 0.51
N LEU A 109 -2.24 -14.31 1.42
CA LEU A 109 -0.85 -13.92 1.15
C LEU A 109 -0.17 -14.84 0.13
N VAL A 110 -0.36 -16.16 0.25
CA VAL A 110 0.18 -17.12 -0.72
C VAL A 110 -0.41 -16.86 -2.11
N SER A 111 -1.70 -16.54 -2.20
CA SER A 111 -2.33 -16.14 -3.47
C SER A 111 -1.68 -14.88 -4.05
N ALA A 112 -1.46 -13.84 -3.24
CA ALA A 112 -0.81 -12.60 -3.68
C ALA A 112 0.62 -12.84 -4.16
N LEU A 113 1.40 -13.62 -3.41
CA LEU A 113 2.79 -13.94 -3.74
C LEU A 113 2.89 -14.79 -5.01
N TYR A 114 2.01 -15.79 -5.17
CA TYR A 114 1.94 -16.58 -6.40
C TYR A 114 1.66 -15.68 -7.61
N TYR A 115 0.71 -14.75 -7.49
CA TYR A 115 0.42 -13.79 -8.54
C TYR A 115 1.65 -12.93 -8.89
N LEU A 116 2.33 -12.33 -7.90
CA LEU A 116 3.56 -11.55 -8.13
C LEU A 116 4.64 -12.37 -8.83
N HIS A 117 4.90 -13.58 -8.33
CA HIS A 117 5.94 -14.46 -8.86
C HIS A 117 5.63 -14.90 -10.30
N SER A 118 4.35 -15.12 -10.64
CA SER A 118 3.94 -15.43 -12.01
C SER A 118 4.20 -14.26 -12.99
N HIS A 119 4.26 -13.03 -12.48
CA HIS A 119 4.63 -11.82 -13.22
C HIS A 119 6.14 -11.48 -13.11
N ARG A 120 6.96 -12.41 -12.57
CA ARG A 120 8.40 -12.23 -12.34
C ARG A 120 8.75 -11.07 -11.40
N ILE A 121 7.85 -10.74 -10.50
CA ILE A 121 8.05 -9.70 -9.48
C ILE A 121 8.32 -10.38 -8.14
N LEU A 122 9.37 -9.96 -7.45
CA LEU A 122 9.67 -10.37 -6.08
C LEU A 122 9.37 -9.20 -5.15
N HIS A 123 8.62 -9.43 -4.06
CA HIS A 123 8.27 -8.36 -3.13
C HIS A 123 9.48 -7.83 -2.34
N ARG A 124 10.40 -8.73 -1.94
CA ARG A 124 11.68 -8.47 -1.23
C ARG A 124 11.61 -7.85 0.17
N ASP A 125 10.53 -7.17 0.53
CA ASP A 125 10.32 -6.56 1.86
C ASP A 125 9.07 -7.11 2.56
N MET A 126 8.91 -8.43 2.62
CA MET A 126 7.77 -9.06 3.28
C MET A 126 7.90 -8.92 4.80
N LYS A 127 6.98 -8.18 5.43
CA LYS A 127 6.90 -7.97 6.88
C LYS A 127 5.47 -7.58 7.31
N PRO A 128 5.09 -7.75 8.59
CA PRO A 128 3.74 -7.44 9.06
C PRO A 128 3.26 -6.00 8.78
N GLN A 129 4.17 -5.02 8.71
CA GLN A 129 3.85 -3.62 8.40
C GLN A 129 3.34 -3.42 6.96
N ASN A 130 3.75 -4.31 6.05
CA ASN A 130 3.39 -4.26 4.62
C ASN A 130 2.15 -5.11 4.30
N ILE A 131 1.54 -5.73 5.32
CA ILE A 131 0.34 -6.55 5.21
C ILE A 131 -0.82 -5.74 5.81
N LEU A 132 -1.61 -5.11 4.94
CA LEU A 132 -2.76 -4.32 5.34
C LEU A 132 -4.01 -5.20 5.44
N LEU A 133 -4.95 -4.77 6.27
CA LEU A 133 -6.22 -5.42 6.52
C LEU A 133 -7.35 -4.48 6.09
N GLY A 134 -8.04 -4.88 5.03
CA GLY A 134 -9.27 -4.25 4.58
C GLY A 134 -10.49 -4.76 5.35
N LYS A 135 -11.67 -4.40 4.83
CA LYS A 135 -12.94 -4.82 5.41
C LYS A 135 -13.05 -6.34 5.49
N SER A 136 -13.64 -6.83 6.58
CA SER A 136 -13.95 -8.26 6.77
C SER A 136 -12.73 -9.18 6.65
N GLY A 137 -11.54 -8.73 7.06
CA GLY A 137 -10.33 -9.57 7.09
C GLY A 137 -9.66 -9.79 5.73
N VAL A 138 -10.03 -9.01 4.71
CA VAL A 138 -9.37 -9.07 3.40
C VAL A 138 -7.96 -8.50 3.50
N VAL A 139 -6.95 -9.33 3.23
CA VAL A 139 -5.55 -8.94 3.20
C VAL A 139 -5.25 -8.11 1.95
N LYS A 140 -4.43 -7.08 2.10
CA LYS A 140 -3.86 -6.27 1.02
C LYS A 140 -2.36 -6.10 1.22
N LEU A 141 -1.57 -6.74 0.36
CA LEU A 141 -0.12 -6.58 0.34
C LEU A 141 0.27 -5.25 -0.33
N CYS A 142 1.17 -4.48 0.30
CA CYS A 142 1.63 -3.16 -0.18
C CYS A 142 3.15 -2.96 -0.06
N ASP A 143 3.65 -1.83 -0.58
CA ASP A 143 5.06 -1.37 -0.54
C ASP A 143 6.04 -2.36 -1.20
N PHE A 144 6.21 -2.22 -2.52
CA PHE A 144 6.99 -3.14 -3.37
C PHE A 144 8.42 -2.61 -3.56
N GLY A 145 9.42 -3.32 -3.01
CA GLY A 145 10.84 -2.92 -3.03
C GLY A 145 11.66 -3.43 -4.22
#